data_AF-A0A1V6F043-F1
#
_entry.id   AF-A0A1V6F043-F1
#
_cell.length_a   1.000
_cell.length_b   1.000
_cell.length_c   1.000
_cell.angle_alpha   90.00
_cell.angle_beta   90.00
_cell.angle_gamma   90.00
#
_symmetry.space_group_name_H-M   'P 1'
#
loop_
_entity.id
_entity.type
_entity.pdbx_description
1 polymer ?
#
loop_
_entity_poly.entity_id
_entity_poly.type
_entity_poly.pdbx_seq_one_letter_code
_entity_poly.pdbx_strand_id
1 'polypeptide(L)'
;MRKHRIFFIGLVLFYCLEGALGLFLFHGPGYSEAYMAEHGQEHERYLRISETPEYQRYRERPHLNPLPVEMKEDAEFAFSYAQRQDFRAERRRIFAYAVWFRVLNIVVVLALTVYFFKRPILGYFDRQINVIREEYADTEHILSEALKKQARAEGLHQAWPQKEKEIHLQAEATLKNNLAEVERETEYVRAQIARDIANRKEAELIAAAHALKLELVNAAVRELEEKYIREASLKRLSENVDLFVLFMGIVA
;
A
#
# COMPACT_ATOMS: atom_id res chain seq x y z
N MET A 1 -8.90 -41.21 8.46
CA MET A 1 -9.95 -42.21 8.14
C MET A 1 -10.58 -42.90 9.35
N ARG A 2 -9.82 -43.39 10.34
CA ARG A 2 -10.37 -44.14 11.51
C ARG A 2 -11.45 -43.39 12.31
N LYS A 3 -11.28 -42.08 12.57
CA LYS A 3 -12.26 -41.25 13.31
C LYS A 3 -13.60 -41.08 12.60
N HIS A 4 -13.58 -40.92 11.27
CA HIS A 4 -14.80 -40.86 10.45
C HIS A 4 -15.53 -42.20 10.47
N ARG A 5 -14.81 -43.31 10.30
CA ARG A 5 -15.38 -44.66 10.37
C ARG A 5 -16.06 -44.92 11.72
N ILE A 6 -15.41 -44.60 12.83
CA ILE A 6 -16.00 -44.78 14.18
C ILE A 6 -17.27 -43.93 14.33
N PHE A 7 -17.26 -42.68 13.87
CA PHE A 7 -18.44 -41.81 13.92
C PHE A 7 -19.60 -42.38 13.10
N PHE A 8 -19.37 -42.81 11.86
CA PHE A 8 -20.42 -43.38 11.02
C PHE A 8 -20.97 -44.69 11.59
N ILE A 9 -20.10 -45.57 12.09
CA ILE A 9 -20.53 -46.81 12.75
C ILE A 9 -21.41 -46.48 13.96
N GLY A 10 -20.98 -45.53 14.81
CA GLY A 10 -21.77 -45.10 15.96
C GLY A 10 -23.12 -44.48 15.56
N LEU A 11 -23.15 -43.65 14.51
CA LEU A 11 -24.36 -43.03 14.01
C LEU A 11 -25.34 -44.05 13.44
N VAL A 12 -24.85 -45.04 12.69
CA VAL A 12 -25.67 -46.15 12.17
C VAL A 12 -26.23 -46.98 13.31
N LEU A 13 -25.39 -47.35 14.30
CA LEU A 13 -25.83 -48.09 15.47
C LEU A 13 -26.90 -47.33 16.25
N PHE A 14 -26.70 -46.03 16.47
CA PHE A 14 -27.69 -45.15 17.10
C PHE A 14 -29.01 -45.15 16.32
N TYR A 15 -28.95 -44.95 15.00
CA TYR A 15 -30.15 -44.95 14.16
C TYR A 15 -30.90 -46.29 14.21
N CYS A 16 -30.18 -47.41 14.16
CA CYS A 16 -30.77 -48.74 14.27
C CYS A 16 -31.42 -48.98 15.64
N LEU A 17 -30.75 -48.58 16.73
CA LEU A 17 -31.27 -48.74 18.10
C LEU A 17 -32.52 -47.88 18.32
N GLU A 18 -32.48 -46.60 17.99
CA GLU A 18 -33.62 -45.69 18.14
C GLU A 18 -34.76 -46.01 17.16
N GLY A 19 -34.43 -46.52 15.98
CA GLY A 19 -35.41 -47.04 15.03
C GLY A 19 -36.12 -48.28 15.56
N ALA A 20 -35.37 -49.22 16.15
CA ALA A 20 -35.93 -50.40 16.80
C ALA A 20 -36.80 -50.02 18.02
N LEU A 21 -36.37 -49.03 18.81
CA LEU A 21 -37.15 -48.51 19.94
C LEU A 21 -38.47 -47.89 19.46
N GLY A 22 -38.45 -47.09 18.39
CA GLY A 22 -39.65 -46.53 17.78
C GLY A 22 -40.60 -47.60 17.24
N LEU A 23 -40.06 -48.65 16.61
CA LEU A 23 -40.86 -49.79 16.15
C LEU A 23 -41.48 -50.56 17.32
N PHE A 24 -40.73 -50.78 18.41
CA PHE A 24 -41.23 -51.47 19.59
C PHE A 24 -42.33 -50.69 20.31
N LEU A 25 -42.16 -49.38 20.49
CA LEU A 25 -43.14 -48.55 21.19
C LEU A 25 -44.42 -48.34 20.36
N PHE A 26 -44.26 -48.11 19.06
CA PHE A 26 -45.37 -47.68 18.22
C PHE A 26 -45.84 -48.74 17.22
N HIS A 27 -45.31 -49.95 17.20
CA HIS A 27 -45.81 -51.12 16.44
C HIS A 27 -45.94 -50.92 14.91
N GLY A 28 -45.25 -49.93 14.34
CA GLY A 28 -45.19 -49.70 12.89
C GLY A 28 -46.19 -48.67 12.34
N PRO A 29 -46.12 -48.38 11.02
CA PRO A 29 -46.89 -47.31 10.38
C PRO A 29 -48.34 -47.67 10.05
N GLY A 30 -48.71 -48.95 10.04
CA GLY A 30 -50.06 -49.42 9.73
C GLY A 30 -50.93 -49.56 10.97
N TYR A 31 -52.24 -49.75 10.77
CA TYR A 31 -53.17 -50.15 11.83
C TYR A 31 -52.75 -51.49 12.44
N SER A 32 -52.98 -51.67 13.74
CA SER A 32 -52.57 -52.89 14.43
C SER A 32 -53.38 -54.10 13.94
N GLU A 33 -52.78 -55.29 13.95
CA GLU A 33 -53.47 -56.52 13.54
C GLU A 33 -54.71 -56.78 14.41
N ALA A 34 -54.62 -56.48 15.71
CA ALA A 34 -55.75 -56.60 16.64
C ALA A 34 -56.90 -55.66 16.25
N TYR A 35 -56.61 -54.40 15.92
CA TYR A 35 -57.61 -53.44 15.47
C TYR A 35 -58.26 -53.86 14.14
N MET A 36 -57.45 -54.35 13.19
CA MET A 36 -57.95 -54.79 11.89
C MET A 36 -58.77 -56.09 11.99
N ALA A 37 -58.46 -56.96 12.94
CA ALA A 37 -59.24 -58.17 13.18
C ALA A 37 -60.65 -57.85 13.72
N GLU A 38 -60.79 -56.86 14.59
CA GLU A 38 -62.07 -56.49 15.22
C GLU A 38 -62.89 -55.51 14.38
N HIS A 39 -62.24 -54.50 13.78
CA HIS A 39 -62.92 -53.40 13.09
C HIS A 39 -62.63 -53.32 11.58
N GLY A 40 -61.95 -54.30 11.00
CA GLY A 40 -61.48 -54.24 9.60
C GLY A 40 -62.59 -53.97 8.58
N GLN A 41 -63.73 -54.65 8.68
CA GLN A 41 -64.85 -54.46 7.76
C GLN A 41 -65.50 -53.07 7.88
N GLU A 42 -65.67 -52.58 9.11
CA GLU A 42 -66.17 -51.23 9.37
C GLU A 42 -65.16 -50.15 8.95
N HIS A 43 -63.87 -50.44 9.10
CA HIS A 43 -62.77 -49.58 8.68
C HIS A 43 -62.74 -49.42 7.16
N GLU A 44 -62.88 -50.51 6.42
CA GLU A 44 -62.97 -50.46 4.96
C GLU A 44 -64.20 -49.68 4.48
N ARG A 45 -65.35 -49.87 5.14
CA ARG A 45 -66.55 -49.07 4.86
C ARG A 45 -66.29 -47.59 5.13
N TYR A 46 -65.65 -47.27 6.25
CA TYR A 46 -65.26 -45.90 6.58
C TYR A 46 -64.32 -45.31 5.52
N LEU A 47 -63.29 -46.05 5.09
CA LEU A 47 -62.35 -45.60 4.08
C LEU A 47 -63.05 -45.27 2.77
N ARG A 48 -63.90 -46.18 2.27
CA ARG A 48 -64.68 -45.98 1.04
C ARG A 48 -65.54 -44.72 1.10
N ILE A 49 -66.19 -44.45 2.23
CA ILE A 49 -67.00 -43.24 2.41
C ILE A 49 -66.09 -42.00 2.54
N SER A 50 -64.98 -42.11 3.26
CA SER A 50 -64.06 -41.00 3.52
C SER A 50 -63.29 -40.52 2.28
N GLU A 51 -63.12 -41.40 1.29
CA GLU A 51 -62.46 -41.14 0.02
C GLU A 51 -63.39 -40.51 -1.02
N THR A 52 -64.71 -40.60 -0.81
CA THR A 52 -65.72 -40.02 -1.69
C THR A 52 -65.61 -38.47 -1.72
N PRO A 53 -65.47 -37.84 -2.90
CA PRO A 53 -65.30 -36.39 -3.02
C PRO A 53 -66.42 -35.58 -2.39
N GLU A 54 -67.66 -36.03 -2.50
CA GLU A 54 -68.86 -35.41 -1.94
C GLU A 54 -68.80 -35.35 -0.41
N TYR A 55 -68.37 -36.44 0.23
CA TYR A 55 -68.20 -36.51 1.67
C TYR A 55 -67.01 -35.66 2.16
N GLN A 56 -65.91 -35.62 1.41
CA GLN A 56 -64.77 -34.75 1.75
C GLN A 56 -65.14 -33.26 1.72
N ARG A 57 -65.85 -32.83 0.66
CA ARG A 57 -66.35 -31.45 0.52
C ARG A 57 -67.36 -31.09 1.60
N TYR A 58 -68.22 -32.04 1.98
CA TYR A 58 -69.13 -31.88 3.11
C TYR A 58 -68.35 -31.74 4.43
N ARG A 59 -67.35 -32.60 4.68
CA ARG A 59 -66.53 -32.56 5.90
C ARG A 59 -65.76 -31.24 6.07
N GLU A 60 -65.25 -30.67 4.98
CA GLU A 60 -64.52 -29.40 5.01
C GLU A 60 -65.44 -28.18 5.16
N ARG A 61 -66.58 -28.16 4.47
CA ARG A 61 -67.54 -27.05 4.49
C ARG A 61 -69.00 -27.55 4.42
N PRO A 62 -69.57 -28.01 5.56
CA PRO A 62 -70.89 -28.65 5.59
C PRO A 62 -72.03 -27.74 5.10
N HIS A 63 -71.94 -26.43 5.40
CA HIS A 63 -72.98 -25.46 5.06
C HIS A 63 -73.01 -25.08 3.57
N LEU A 64 -71.92 -25.29 2.84
CA LEU A 64 -71.83 -24.97 1.41
C LEU A 64 -72.05 -26.19 0.52
N ASN A 65 -71.85 -27.39 1.05
CA ASN A 65 -71.94 -28.65 0.31
C ASN A 65 -72.87 -29.64 1.03
N PRO A 66 -74.20 -29.37 1.10
CA PRO A 66 -75.13 -30.27 1.76
C PRO A 66 -75.17 -31.64 1.06
N LEU A 67 -75.17 -32.72 1.85
CA LEU A 67 -75.19 -34.07 1.30
C LEU A 67 -76.56 -34.44 0.71
N PRO A 68 -76.57 -35.21 -0.40
CA PRO A 68 -77.78 -35.89 -0.89
C PRO A 68 -78.39 -36.78 0.19
N VAL A 69 -79.72 -36.93 0.17
CA VAL A 69 -80.46 -37.72 1.17
C VAL A 69 -79.92 -39.15 1.29
N GLU A 70 -79.54 -39.75 0.15
CA GLU A 70 -78.99 -41.11 0.06
C GLU A 70 -77.63 -41.28 0.74
N MET A 71 -76.86 -40.20 0.94
CA MET A 71 -75.53 -40.23 1.55
C MET A 71 -75.53 -39.85 3.03
N LYS A 72 -76.68 -39.48 3.60
CA LYS A 72 -76.75 -39.03 5.00
C LYS A 72 -76.41 -40.15 5.98
N GLU A 73 -76.91 -41.35 5.76
CA GLU A 73 -76.66 -42.50 6.63
C GLU A 73 -75.18 -42.91 6.62
N ASP A 74 -74.56 -42.94 5.44
CA ASP A 74 -73.13 -43.24 5.30
C ASP A 74 -72.25 -42.13 5.91
N ALA A 75 -72.66 -40.87 5.80
CA ALA A 75 -71.95 -39.76 6.42
C ALA A 75 -72.04 -39.77 7.95
N GLU A 76 -73.21 -40.12 8.51
CA GLU A 76 -73.40 -40.32 9.95
C GLU A 76 -72.59 -41.51 10.48
N PHE A 77 -72.55 -42.61 9.73
CA PHE A 77 -71.65 -43.73 10.01
C PHE A 77 -70.19 -43.29 10.02
N ALA A 78 -69.73 -42.59 9.00
CA ALA A 78 -68.33 -42.15 8.92
C ALA A 78 -67.97 -41.13 10.01
N PHE A 79 -68.92 -40.25 10.38
CA PHE A 79 -68.74 -39.29 11.47
C PHE A 79 -68.64 -40.00 12.83
N SER A 80 -69.57 -40.90 13.13
CA SER A 80 -69.56 -41.68 14.39
C SER A 80 -68.33 -42.58 14.49
N TYR A 81 -67.94 -43.23 13.39
CA TYR A 81 -66.73 -44.06 13.31
C TYR A 81 -65.46 -43.25 13.60
N ALA A 82 -65.33 -42.05 13.03
CA ALA A 82 -64.20 -41.15 13.29
C ALA A 82 -64.10 -40.67 14.75
N GLN A 83 -65.19 -40.77 15.52
CA GLN A 83 -65.23 -40.41 16.94
C GLN A 83 -64.88 -41.57 17.88
N ARG A 84 -64.87 -42.82 17.39
CA ARG A 84 -64.54 -43.99 18.20
C ARG A 84 -63.16 -43.88 18.84
N GLN A 85 -63.08 -44.30 20.11
CA GLN A 85 -61.86 -44.15 20.91
C GLN A 85 -60.72 -45.01 20.35
N ASP A 86 -61.00 -46.24 19.91
CA ASP A 86 -60.01 -47.18 19.42
C ASP A 86 -59.40 -46.71 18.08
N PHE A 87 -60.23 -46.24 17.16
CA PHE A 87 -59.77 -45.64 15.91
C PHE A 87 -58.88 -44.41 16.15
N ARG A 88 -59.26 -43.54 17.10
CA ARG A 88 -58.44 -42.37 17.47
C ARG A 88 -57.16 -42.76 18.19
N ALA A 89 -57.15 -43.82 18.99
CA ALA A 89 -55.96 -44.35 19.64
C ALA A 89 -54.96 -44.85 18.59
N GLU A 90 -55.41 -45.62 17.61
CA GLU A 90 -54.60 -46.11 16.50
C GLU A 90 -54.06 -44.97 15.62
N ARG A 91 -54.90 -43.99 15.26
CA ARG A 91 -54.43 -42.81 14.52
C ARG A 91 -53.38 -42.02 15.30
N ARG A 92 -53.50 -41.91 16.63
CA ARG A 92 -52.50 -41.25 17.47
C ARG A 92 -51.20 -42.06 17.53
N ARG A 93 -51.27 -43.40 17.62
CA ARG A 93 -50.10 -44.29 17.56
C ARG A 93 -49.33 -44.11 16.24
N ILE A 94 -50.04 -44.17 15.11
CA ILE A 94 -49.45 -44.01 13.77
C ILE A 94 -48.85 -42.60 13.62
N PHE A 95 -49.53 -41.56 14.11
CA PHE A 95 -48.99 -40.21 14.11
C PHE A 95 -47.72 -40.10 14.97
N ALA A 96 -47.73 -40.66 16.18
CA ALA A 96 -46.56 -40.68 17.06
C ALA A 96 -45.38 -41.44 16.43
N TYR A 97 -45.63 -42.57 15.76
CA TYR A 97 -44.65 -43.28 14.95
C TYR A 97 -44.04 -42.36 13.88
N ALA A 98 -44.87 -41.67 13.09
CA ALA A 98 -44.40 -40.79 12.03
C ALA A 98 -43.58 -39.62 12.57
N VAL A 99 -44.01 -39.02 13.68
CA VAL A 99 -43.28 -37.94 14.35
C VAL A 99 -41.94 -38.44 14.89
N TRP A 100 -41.91 -39.61 15.53
CA TRP A 100 -40.68 -40.22 16.06
C TRP A 100 -39.61 -40.36 14.97
N PHE A 101 -39.96 -41.02 13.85
CA PHE A 101 -39.01 -41.21 12.75
C PHE A 101 -38.62 -39.90 12.08
N ARG A 102 -39.52 -38.92 11.99
CA ARG A 102 -39.19 -37.59 11.48
C ARG A 102 -38.17 -36.88 12.37
N VAL A 103 -38.35 -36.91 13.69
CA VAL A 103 -37.42 -36.33 14.65
C VAL A 103 -36.07 -37.05 14.61
N LEU A 104 -36.07 -38.38 14.61
CA LEU A 104 -34.85 -39.18 14.51
C LEU A 104 -34.06 -38.82 13.24
N ASN A 105 -34.73 -38.74 12.09
CA ASN A 105 -34.09 -38.34 10.83
C ASN A 105 -33.49 -36.92 10.92
N ILE A 106 -34.20 -35.95 11.51
CA ILE A 106 -33.69 -34.59 11.71
C ILE A 106 -32.44 -34.59 12.60
N VAL A 107 -32.46 -35.33 13.70
CA VAL A 107 -31.31 -35.44 14.62
C VAL A 107 -30.10 -36.02 13.90
N VAL A 108 -30.28 -37.08 13.10
CA VAL A 108 -29.18 -37.68 12.32
C VAL A 108 -28.63 -36.69 11.28
N VAL A 109 -29.49 -35.98 10.55
CA VAL A 109 -29.05 -34.98 9.57
C VAL A 109 -28.30 -33.83 10.24
N LEU A 110 -28.78 -33.34 11.40
CA LEU A 110 -28.08 -32.32 12.18
C LEU A 110 -26.72 -32.80 12.66
N ALA A 111 -26.63 -34.04 13.18
CA ALA A 111 -25.37 -34.63 13.60
C ALA A 111 -24.36 -34.72 12.44
N LEU A 112 -24.81 -35.14 11.26
CA LEU A 112 -23.99 -35.17 10.04
C LEU A 112 -23.53 -33.76 9.65
N THR A 113 -24.45 -32.80 9.65
CA THR A 113 -24.18 -31.41 9.28
C THR A 113 -23.13 -30.81 10.20
N VAL A 114 -23.32 -30.91 11.52
CA VAL A 114 -22.36 -30.41 12.50
C VAL A 114 -21.01 -31.10 12.32
N TYR A 115 -20.97 -32.42 12.14
CA TYR A 115 -19.71 -33.13 11.99
C TYR A 115 -18.89 -32.69 10.78
N PHE A 116 -19.56 -32.51 9.62
CA PHE A 116 -18.89 -32.11 8.39
C PHE A 116 -18.58 -30.62 8.32
N PHE A 117 -19.50 -29.77 8.77
CA PHE A 117 -19.37 -28.32 8.63
C PHE A 117 -18.64 -27.63 9.79
N LYS A 118 -18.51 -28.27 10.96
CA LYS A 118 -17.80 -27.67 12.11
C LYS A 118 -16.36 -27.27 11.75
N ARG A 119 -15.62 -28.13 11.07
CA ARG A 119 -14.22 -27.84 10.69
C ARG A 119 -14.07 -26.71 9.68
N PRO A 120 -14.75 -26.71 8.51
CA PRO A 120 -14.59 -25.64 7.54
C PRO A 120 -15.10 -24.30 8.09
N ILE A 121 -16.18 -24.29 8.88
CA ILE A 121 -16.71 -23.06 9.49
C ILE A 121 -15.71 -22.49 10.49
N LEU A 122 -15.19 -23.32 11.42
CA LEU A 122 -14.19 -22.85 12.38
C LEU A 122 -12.90 -22.39 11.68
N GLY A 123 -12.43 -23.13 10.68
CA GLY A 123 -11.25 -22.74 9.92
C GLY A 123 -11.41 -21.43 9.14
N TYR A 124 -12.63 -21.12 8.68
CA TYR A 124 -12.95 -19.82 8.08
C TYR A 124 -12.85 -18.69 9.11
N PHE A 125 -13.44 -18.86 10.29
CA PHE A 125 -13.36 -17.86 11.35
C PHE A 125 -11.93 -17.66 11.87
N ASP A 126 -11.18 -18.74 12.07
CA ASP A 126 -9.77 -18.68 12.49
C ASP A 126 -8.92 -17.91 11.46
N ARG A 127 -9.17 -18.13 10.16
CA ARG A 127 -8.48 -17.38 9.09
C ARG A 127 -8.81 -15.89 9.15
N GLN A 128 -10.08 -15.53 9.31
CA GLN A 128 -10.49 -14.12 9.42
C GLN A 128 -9.89 -13.45 10.66
N ILE A 129 -9.86 -14.16 11.79
CA ILE A 129 -9.23 -13.67 13.02
C ILE A 129 -7.73 -13.42 12.81
N ASN A 130 -7.04 -14.32 12.11
CA ASN A 130 -5.62 -14.15 11.83
C ASN A 130 -5.34 -12.95 10.91
N VAL A 131 -6.14 -12.75 9.86
CA VAL A 131 -6.02 -11.57 8.98
C VAL A 131 -6.17 -10.28 9.78
N ILE A 132 -7.20 -10.18 10.63
CA ILE A 132 -7.43 -8.99 11.46
C ILE A 132 -6.26 -8.76 12.44
N ARG A 133 -5.67 -9.83 12.99
CA ARG A 133 -4.50 -9.73 13.89
C ARG A 133 -3.25 -9.26 13.16
N GLU A 134 -3.02 -9.75 11.94
CA GLU A 134 -1.91 -9.33 11.09
C GLU A 134 -2.05 -7.83 10.74
N GLU A 135 -3.24 -7.39 10.30
CA GLU A 135 -3.52 -5.98 10.01
C GLU A 135 -3.31 -5.08 11.23
N TYR A 136 -3.71 -5.54 12.42
CA TYR A 136 -3.49 -4.80 13.66
C TYR A 136 -1.98 -4.67 13.98
N ALA A 137 -1.23 -5.76 13.87
CA ALA A 137 0.21 -5.76 14.10
C ALA A 137 0.97 -4.86 13.12
N ASP A 138 0.59 -4.88 11.84
CA ASP A 138 1.16 -3.99 10.82
C ASP A 138 0.85 -2.52 11.13
N THR A 139 -0.38 -2.22 11.54
CA THR A 139 -0.79 -0.86 11.92
C THR A 139 -0.01 -0.37 13.15
N GLU A 140 0.19 -1.23 14.15
CA GLU A 140 0.99 -0.91 15.34
C GLU A 140 2.47 -0.68 14.97
N HIS A 141 3.01 -1.49 14.06
CA HIS A 141 4.37 -1.29 13.54
C HIS A 141 4.51 0.06 12.83
N ILE A 142 3.60 0.39 11.92
CA ILE A 142 3.57 1.68 11.19
C ILE A 142 3.47 2.85 12.16
N LEU A 143 2.60 2.76 13.18
CA LEU A 143 2.47 3.79 14.21
C LEU A 143 3.79 3.96 14.97
N SER A 144 4.44 2.86 15.37
CA SER A 144 5.71 2.92 16.08
C SER A 144 6.82 3.57 15.24
N GLU A 145 6.87 3.30 13.93
CA GLU A 145 7.82 3.94 13.01
C GLU A 145 7.52 5.42 12.80
N ALA A 146 6.25 5.79 12.68
CA ALA A 146 5.82 7.17 12.56
C ALA A 146 6.22 7.97 13.80
N LEU A 147 6.02 7.42 15.01
CA LEU A 147 6.46 8.03 16.26
C LEU A 147 7.98 8.17 16.35
N LYS A 148 8.76 7.17 15.91
CA LYS A 148 10.23 7.28 15.82
C LYS A 148 10.66 8.39 14.86
N LYS A 149 9.99 8.51 13.70
CA LYS A 149 10.26 9.57 12.71
C LYS A 149 9.93 10.94 13.28
N GLN A 150 8.79 11.08 13.97
CA GLN A 150 8.39 12.31 14.65
C GLN A 150 9.42 12.72 15.70
N ALA A 151 9.83 11.80 16.59
CA ALA A 151 10.83 12.08 17.62
C ALA A 151 12.19 12.50 17.03
N ARG A 152 12.62 11.88 15.92
CA ARG A 152 13.85 12.28 15.21
C ARG A 152 13.73 13.68 14.60
N ALA A 153 12.60 13.98 13.96
CA ALA A 153 12.35 15.29 13.38
C ALA A 153 12.32 16.39 14.45
N GLU A 154 11.69 16.11 15.59
CA GLU A 154 11.64 17.02 16.74
C GLU A 154 13.04 17.26 17.33
N GLY A 155 13.86 16.21 17.50
CA GLY A 155 15.24 16.36 17.94
C GLY A 155 16.10 17.19 16.97
N LEU A 156 15.93 17.01 15.65
CA LEU A 156 16.60 17.83 14.65
C LEU A 156 16.14 19.29 14.69
N HIS A 157 14.84 19.52 14.87
CA HIS A 157 14.27 20.86 14.98
C HIS A 157 14.79 21.58 16.23
N GLN A 158 14.90 20.89 17.37
CA GLN A 158 15.47 21.45 18.60
C GLN A 158 16.96 21.76 18.47
N ALA A 159 17.72 20.99 17.69
CA ALA A 159 19.13 21.23 17.43
C ALA A 159 19.41 22.32 16.38
N TRP A 160 18.40 22.69 15.57
CA TRP A 160 18.56 23.65 14.48
C TRP A 160 19.06 25.03 14.92
N PRO A 161 18.52 25.66 16.00
CA PRO A 161 19.01 26.96 16.46
C PRO A 161 20.48 26.96 16.87
N GLN A 162 21.02 25.82 17.34
CA GLN A 162 22.44 25.72 17.68
C GLN A 162 23.31 25.65 16.42
N LYS A 163 22.90 24.84 15.42
CA LYS A 163 23.59 24.79 14.12
C LYS A 163 23.55 26.12 13.39
N GLU A 164 22.42 26.83 13.44
CA GLU A 164 22.30 28.16 12.85
C GLU A 164 23.31 29.13 13.46
N LYS A 165 23.44 29.15 14.79
CA LYS A 165 24.47 29.96 15.48
C LYS A 165 25.89 29.56 15.07
N GLU A 166 26.18 28.27 14.95
CA GLU A 166 27.50 27.78 14.54
C GLU A 166 27.84 28.21 13.11
N ILE A 167 26.88 28.11 12.18
CA ILE A 167 27.03 28.58 10.79
C ILE A 167 27.29 30.08 10.76
N HIS A 168 26.54 30.88 11.53
CA HIS A 168 26.75 32.32 11.60
C HIS A 168 28.16 32.67 12.10
N LEU A 169 28.63 32.02 13.16
CA LEU A 169 29.98 32.22 13.69
C LEU A 169 31.06 31.84 12.67
N GLN A 170 30.91 30.71 11.98
CA GLN A 170 31.84 30.30 10.92
C GLN A 170 31.83 31.27 9.74
N ALA A 171 30.64 31.75 9.34
CA ALA A 171 30.50 32.73 8.26
C ALA A 171 31.16 34.07 8.63
N GLU A 172 30.95 34.58 9.84
CA GLU A 172 31.59 35.80 10.33
C GLU A 172 33.12 35.66 10.37
N ALA A 173 33.63 34.53 10.87
CA ALA A 173 35.07 34.26 10.88
C ALA A 173 35.67 34.20 9.47
N THR A 174 34.98 33.55 8.53
CA THR A 174 35.40 33.46 7.13
C THR A 174 35.40 34.82 6.46
N LEU A 175 34.33 35.61 6.66
CA LEU A 175 34.24 36.98 6.14
C LEU A 175 35.38 37.85 6.67
N LYS A 176 35.69 37.77 7.96
CA LYS A 176 36.79 38.52 8.57
C LYS A 176 38.14 38.14 7.98
N ASN A 177 38.38 36.85 7.75
CA ASN A 177 39.62 36.37 7.15
C ASN A 177 39.76 36.83 5.69
N ASN A 178 38.70 36.69 4.90
CA ASN A 178 38.68 37.14 3.50
C ASN A 178 38.87 38.65 3.39
N LEU A 179 38.27 39.43 4.28
CA LEU A 179 38.45 40.89 4.31
C LEU A 179 39.91 41.26 4.61
N ALA A 180 40.54 40.59 5.57
CA ALA A 180 41.95 40.79 5.90
C ALA A 180 42.92 40.34 4.79
N GLU A 181 42.50 39.39 3.94
CA GLU A 181 43.26 38.97 2.75
C GLU A 181 43.14 40.01 1.63
N VAL A 182 41.92 40.48 1.35
CA VAL A 182 41.67 41.55 0.37
C VAL A 182 42.41 42.84 0.74
N GLU A 183 42.45 43.20 2.03
CA GLU A 183 43.21 44.36 2.51
C GLU A 183 44.71 44.20 2.22
N ARG A 184 45.28 43.03 2.50
CA ARG A 184 46.69 42.72 2.21
C ARG A 184 47.01 42.75 0.72
N GLU A 185 46.16 42.16 -0.11
CA GLU A 185 46.31 42.21 -1.56
C GLU A 185 46.22 43.65 -2.07
N THR A 186 45.27 44.43 -1.55
CA THR A 186 45.10 45.84 -1.92
C THR A 186 46.32 46.67 -1.56
N GLU A 187 46.91 46.46 -0.37
CA GLU A 187 48.15 47.12 0.04
C GLU A 187 49.32 46.73 -0.86
N TYR A 188 49.46 45.44 -1.19
CA TYR A 188 50.49 44.96 -2.10
C TYR A 188 50.37 45.59 -3.49
N VAL A 189 49.16 45.61 -4.07
CA VAL A 189 48.89 46.20 -5.39
C VAL A 189 49.17 47.71 -5.36
N ARG A 190 48.76 48.41 -4.31
CA ARG A 190 49.08 49.85 -4.15
C ARG A 190 50.59 50.09 -4.12
N ALA A 191 51.33 49.27 -3.39
CA ALA A 191 52.79 49.38 -3.33
C ALA A 191 53.44 49.10 -4.69
N GLN A 192 52.93 48.12 -5.44
CA GLN A 192 53.40 47.80 -6.79
C GLN A 192 53.13 48.94 -7.77
N ILE A 193 51.90 49.48 -7.79
CA ILE A 193 51.54 50.64 -8.61
C ILE A 193 52.45 51.84 -8.30
N ALA A 194 52.73 52.11 -7.02
CA ALA A 194 53.63 53.19 -6.61
C ALA A 194 55.05 53.01 -7.16
N ARG A 195 55.59 51.78 -7.15
CA ARG A 195 56.89 51.45 -7.75
C ARG A 195 56.87 51.62 -9.26
N ASP A 196 55.84 51.14 -9.94
CA ASP A 196 55.71 51.25 -11.39
C ASP A 196 55.61 52.72 -11.84
N ILE A 197 54.89 53.55 -11.09
CA ILE A 197 54.84 55.01 -11.33
C ILE A 197 56.24 55.63 -11.17
N ALA A 198 56.98 55.27 -10.12
CA ALA A 198 58.34 55.77 -9.90
C ALA A 198 59.29 55.36 -11.04
N ASN A 199 59.27 54.09 -11.45
CA ASN A 199 60.08 53.57 -12.55
C ASN A 199 59.74 54.23 -13.89
N ARG A 200 58.44 54.44 -14.18
CA ARG A 200 58.01 55.16 -15.39
C ARG A 200 58.50 56.60 -15.39
N LYS A 201 58.40 57.29 -14.26
CA LYS A 201 58.90 58.66 -14.10
C LYS A 201 60.41 58.73 -14.37
N GLU A 202 61.19 57.79 -13.84
CA GLU A 202 62.64 57.73 -14.09
C GLU A 202 62.95 57.46 -15.56
N ALA A 203 62.26 56.51 -16.19
CA ALA A 203 62.42 56.22 -17.61
C ALA A 203 62.06 57.42 -18.50
N GLU A 204 60.98 58.14 -18.20
CA GLU A 204 60.60 59.37 -18.90
C GLU A 204 61.66 60.47 -18.75
N LEU A 205 62.23 60.65 -17.55
CA LEU A 205 63.31 61.61 -17.32
C LEU A 205 64.56 61.27 -18.13
N ILE A 206 64.96 59.99 -18.19
CA ILE A 206 66.09 59.54 -18.99
C ILE A 206 65.81 59.74 -20.48
N ALA A 207 64.61 59.40 -20.95
CA ALA A 207 64.21 59.59 -22.34
C ALA A 207 64.22 61.08 -22.73
N ALA A 208 63.67 61.95 -21.88
CA ALA A 208 63.70 63.40 -22.08
C ALA A 208 65.13 63.95 -22.10
N ALA A 209 66.00 63.49 -21.19
CA ALA A 209 67.41 63.88 -21.17
C ALA A 209 68.15 63.42 -22.44
N HIS A 210 67.87 62.21 -22.93
CA HIS A 210 68.45 61.71 -24.18
C HIS A 210 67.95 62.47 -25.40
N ALA A 211 66.65 62.79 -25.47
CA ALA A 211 66.08 63.60 -26.54
C ALA A 211 66.73 65.00 -26.57
N LEU A 212 66.85 65.66 -25.42
CA LEU A 212 67.49 66.97 -25.29
C LEU A 212 68.98 66.90 -25.70
N LYS A 213 69.69 65.84 -25.31
CA LYS A 213 71.07 65.60 -25.77
C LYS A 213 71.16 65.45 -27.29
N LEU A 214 70.27 64.68 -27.91
CA LEU A 214 70.22 64.51 -29.37
C LEU A 214 69.94 65.85 -30.08
N GLU A 215 68.99 66.63 -29.58
CA GLU A 215 68.68 67.96 -30.12
C GLU A 215 69.89 68.88 -30.05
N LEU A 216 70.59 68.93 -28.91
CA LEU A 216 71.82 69.72 -28.74
C LEU A 216 72.95 69.25 -29.65
N VAL A 217 73.17 67.93 -29.78
CA VAL A 217 74.19 67.37 -30.69
C VAL A 217 73.86 67.71 -32.14
N ASN A 218 72.62 67.54 -32.57
CA ASN A 218 72.18 67.88 -33.92
C ASN A 218 72.32 69.38 -34.20
N ALA A 219 71.99 70.23 -33.23
CA ALA A 219 72.18 71.68 -33.34
C ALA A 219 73.67 72.04 -33.49
N ALA A 220 74.54 71.45 -32.66
CA ALA A 220 75.98 71.65 -32.74
C ALA A 220 76.59 71.14 -34.07
N VAL A 221 76.15 69.98 -34.56
CA VAL A 221 76.59 69.44 -35.86
C VAL A 221 76.16 70.37 -36.99
N ARG A 222 74.92 70.86 -37.00
CA ARG A 222 74.46 71.84 -38.00
C ARG A 222 75.28 73.13 -37.97
N GLU A 223 75.57 73.65 -36.79
CA GLU A 223 76.41 74.85 -36.63
C GLU A 223 77.84 74.60 -37.16
N LEU A 224 78.38 73.40 -36.91
CA LEU A 224 79.71 72.99 -37.37
C LEU A 224 79.75 72.78 -38.89
N GLU A 225 78.72 72.18 -39.48
CA GLU A 225 78.52 72.05 -40.92
C GLU A 225 78.44 73.42 -41.60
N GLU A 226 77.61 74.33 -41.07
CA GLU A 226 77.50 75.70 -41.59
C GLU A 226 78.85 76.44 -41.54
N LYS A 227 79.61 76.26 -40.46
CA LYS A 227 80.95 76.84 -40.32
C LYS A 227 81.93 76.24 -41.33
N TYR A 228 81.92 74.92 -41.53
CA TYR A 228 82.77 74.25 -42.49
C TYR A 228 82.48 74.70 -43.93
N ILE A 229 81.21 74.88 -44.29
CA ILE A 229 80.79 75.40 -45.60
C ILE A 229 81.33 76.82 -45.84
N ARG A 230 81.33 77.67 -44.81
CA ARG A 230 81.80 79.07 -44.93
C ARG A 230 83.32 79.22 -44.92
N GLU A 231 84.05 78.32 -44.27
CA GLU A 231 85.51 78.45 -44.02
C GLU A 231 86.38 77.44 -44.78
N ALA A 232 85.81 76.50 -45.55
CA ALA A 232 86.59 75.48 -46.26
C ALA A 232 87.47 76.07 -47.38
N SER A 233 88.79 75.97 -47.21
CA SER A 233 89.77 76.31 -48.25
C SER A 233 90.16 75.07 -49.06
N LEU A 234 90.46 75.27 -50.35
CA LEU A 234 90.81 74.20 -51.31
C LEU A 234 91.99 73.34 -50.85
N LYS A 235 92.93 73.92 -50.08
CA LYS A 235 94.08 73.24 -49.49
C LYS A 235 93.68 72.26 -48.37
N ARG A 236 92.73 72.65 -47.51
CA ARG A 236 92.24 71.83 -46.40
C ARG A 236 91.39 70.65 -46.88
N LEU A 237 90.67 70.85 -47.98
CA LEU A 237 89.92 69.78 -48.65
C LEU A 237 90.87 68.74 -49.27
N SER A 238 91.96 69.18 -49.92
CA SER A 238 93.02 68.31 -50.45
C SER A 238 93.66 67.46 -49.34
N GLU A 239 94.07 68.08 -48.22
CA GLU A 239 94.66 67.37 -47.09
C GLU A 239 93.70 66.33 -46.48
N ASN A 240 92.41 66.64 -46.35
CA ASN A 240 91.41 65.70 -45.84
C ASN A 240 91.17 64.53 -46.82
N VAL A 241 91.19 64.79 -48.13
CA VAL A 241 91.07 63.74 -49.15
C VAL A 241 92.30 62.83 -49.13
N ASP A 242 93.50 63.39 -49.03
CA ASP A 242 94.74 62.62 -48.89
C ASP A 242 94.70 61.73 -47.63
N LEU A 243 94.20 62.27 -46.51
CA LEU A 243 94.04 61.52 -45.26
C LEU A 243 92.99 60.41 -45.36
N PHE A 244 91.87 60.66 -46.05
CA PHE A 244 90.82 59.67 -46.29
C PHE A 244 91.31 58.53 -47.19
N VAL A 245 92.09 58.86 -48.24
CA VAL A 245 92.76 57.87 -49.10
C VAL A 245 93.76 57.04 -48.31
N LEU A 246 94.53 57.66 -47.41
CA LEU A 246 95.47 56.97 -46.54
C LEU A 246 94.76 56.02 -45.55
N PHE A 247 93.62 56.44 -44.99
CA PHE A 247 92.80 55.60 -44.10
C PHE A 247 92.15 54.42 -44.84
N MET A 248 91.58 54.67 -46.02
CA MET A 248 90.97 53.62 -46.84
C MET A 248 92.00 52.64 -47.41
N GLY A 249 93.23 53.09 -47.69
CA GLY A 249 94.35 52.25 -48.11
C GLY A 249 94.97 51.37 -47.01
N ILE A 250 94.63 51.61 -45.73
CA ILE A 250 95.03 50.78 -44.58
C ILE A 250 93.97 49.71 -44.25
N VAL A 251 92.74 49.86 -44.76
CA VAL A 251 91.60 48.95 -44.50
C VAL A 251 91.32 48.00 -45.70
N ALA A 252 92.09 48.11 -46.79
CA ALA A 252 92.11 47.18 -47.93
C ALA A 252 93.27 46.19 -47.82
#